data_AF-A0A956RUD5-F1
#
_entry.id   AF-A0A956RUD5-F1
#
_cell.length_a   1.000
_cell.length_b   1.000
_cell.length_c   1.000
_cell.angle_alpha   90.00
_cell.angle_beta   90.00
_cell.angle_gamma   90.00
#
_symmetry.space_group_name_H-M   'P 1'
#
loop_
_entity.id
_entity.type
_entity.pdbx_description
1 polymer ?
#
loop_
_entity_poly.entity_id
_entity_poly.type
_entity_poly.pdbx_seq_one_letter_code
_entity_poly.pdbx_strand_id
1 'polypeptide(L)'
;MTYRPTILNVSTAIFLTGILAYTIWNYKTLSAGEGWGIVAMFGLAGIGVVAGIADLILQRLVKNRKAINIVGLLIVVGLAIAILSDL
;
A
#
# COMPACT_ATOMS: atom_id res chain seq x y z
N MET A 1 -6.20 21.72 -9.44
CA MET A 1 -4.99 20.87 -9.49
C MET A 1 -5.33 19.63 -10.30
N THR A 2 -4.72 19.42 -11.46
CA THR A 2 -4.94 18.20 -12.23
C THR A 2 -4.25 17.05 -11.51
N TYR A 3 -5.01 16.23 -10.79
CA TYR A 3 -4.51 15.04 -10.11
C TYR A 3 -3.94 14.09 -11.17
N ARG A 4 -2.65 13.78 -11.07
CA ARG A 4 -1.98 12.85 -11.98
C ARG A 4 -1.48 11.67 -11.15
N PRO A 5 -2.01 10.46 -11.35
CA PRO A 5 -1.61 9.29 -10.59
C PRO A 5 -0.10 9.06 -10.71
N THR A 6 0.60 8.93 -9.58
CA THR A 6 1.99 8.47 -9.50
C THR A 6 2.01 6.94 -9.46
N ILE A 7 3.19 6.35 -9.69
CA ILE A 7 3.38 4.91 -9.54
C ILE A 7 3.01 4.45 -8.13
N LEU A 8 3.39 5.22 -7.10
CA LEU A 8 3.09 4.89 -5.71
C LEU A 8 1.58 4.89 -5.44
N ASN A 9 0.84 5.83 -6.01
CA ASN A 9 -0.61 5.89 -5.88
C ASN A 9 -1.33 4.71 -6.54
N VAL A 10 -0.91 4.35 -7.75
CA VAL A 10 -1.44 3.16 -8.46
C VAL A 10 -1.11 1.89 -7.70
N SER A 11 0.14 1.75 -7.21
CA SER A 11 0.56 0.60 -6.41
C SER A 11 -0.22 0.50 -5.09
N THR A 12 -0.45 1.61 -4.40
CA THR A 12 -1.27 1.65 -3.18
C THR A 12 -2.72 1.25 -3.46
N ALA A 13 -3.30 1.69 -4.58
CA ALA A 13 -4.65 1.29 -4.97
C ALA A 13 -4.74 -0.22 -5.25
N ILE A 14 -3.75 -0.78 -5.97
CA ILE A 14 -3.66 -2.23 -6.22
C ILE A 14 -3.50 -3.00 -4.90
N PHE A 15 -2.61 -2.54 -4.02
CA PHE A 15 -2.36 -3.16 -2.72
C PHE A 15 -3.60 -3.20 -1.83
N LEU A 16 -4.30 -2.06 -1.67
CA LEU A 16 -5.53 -1.98 -0.87
C LEU A 16 -6.65 -2.83 -1.47
N THR A 17 -6.79 -2.84 -2.79
CA THR A 17 -7.78 -3.69 -3.47
C THR A 17 -7.45 -5.17 -3.29
N GLY A 18 -6.16 -5.53 -3.34
CA GLY A 18 -5.69 -6.89 -3.07
C GLY A 18 -5.97 -7.34 -1.64
N ILE A 19 -5.71 -6.48 -0.64
CA ILE A 19 -6.04 -6.76 0.77
C ILE A 19 -7.54 -6.99 0.93
N LEU A 20 -8.38 -6.12 0.35
CA LEU A 20 -9.83 -6.26 0.44
C LEU A 20 -10.31 -7.58 -0.20
N ALA A 21 -9.86 -7.89 -1.41
CA ALA A 21 -10.23 -9.12 -2.10
C ALA A 21 -9.79 -10.37 -1.33
N TYR A 22 -8.55 -10.39 -0.84
CA TYR A 22 -8.01 -11.49 -0.04
C TYR A 22 -8.78 -11.66 1.27
N THR A 23 -9.09 -10.55 1.93
CA THR A 23 -9.81 -10.54 3.21
C THR A 23 -11.22 -11.06 3.06
N ILE A 24 -11.93 -10.68 1.99
CA ILE A 24 -13.28 -11.18 1.69
C ILE A 24 -13.25 -12.68 1.37
N TRP A 25 -12.32 -13.10 0.50
CA TRP A 25 -12.22 -14.49 0.07
C TRP A 25 -11.88 -15.43 1.23
N ASN A 26 -10.95 -15.02 2.09
CA ASN A 26 -10.45 -15.83 3.20
C ASN A 26 -11.06 -15.45 4.55
N TYR A 27 -12.17 -14.71 4.55
CA TYR A 27 -12.74 -14.13 5.77
C TYR A 27 -12.96 -15.18 6.87
N LYS A 28 -13.49 -16.37 6.51
CA LYS A 28 -13.74 -17.46 7.47
C LYS A 28 -12.47 -17.96 8.16
N THR A 29 -11.35 -17.97 7.45
CA THR A 29 -10.04 -18.38 7.99
C THR A 29 -9.41 -17.24 8.79
N LEU A 30 -9.48 -16.01 8.28
CA LEU A 30 -8.93 -14.81 8.93
C LEU A 30 -9.64 -14.45 10.23
N SER A 31 -10.95 -14.70 10.29
CA SER A 31 -11.79 -14.50 11.48
C SER A 31 -11.82 -15.70 12.42
N ALA A 32 -11.14 -16.81 12.09
CA ALA A 32 -11.06 -17.98 12.95
C ALA A 32 -10.23 -17.68 14.23
N GLY A 33 -10.50 -18.44 15.29
CA GLY A 33 -9.88 -18.21 16.60
C GLY A 33 -10.37 -16.89 17.22
N GLU A 34 -9.44 -16.03 17.62
CA GLU A 34 -9.73 -14.70 18.18
C GLU A 34 -9.82 -13.59 17.11
N GLY A 35 -9.72 -13.94 15.82
CA GLY A 35 -9.82 -12.97 14.72
C GLY A 35 -8.58 -12.11 14.50
N TRP A 36 -7.42 -12.51 15.02
CA TRP A 36 -6.13 -11.82 14.80
C TRP A 36 -5.78 -11.64 13.31
N GLY A 37 -6.25 -12.54 12.43
CA GLY A 37 -6.08 -12.39 10.99
C GLY A 37 -6.77 -11.15 10.43
N ILE A 38 -7.99 -10.84 10.90
CA ILE A 38 -8.71 -9.61 10.52
C ILE A 38 -7.95 -8.37 11.03
N VAL A 39 -7.45 -8.40 12.27
CA VAL A 39 -6.67 -7.29 12.85
C VAL A 39 -5.40 -7.04 12.02
N ALA A 40 -4.69 -8.10 11.61
CA ALA A 40 -3.52 -7.99 10.75
C ALA A 40 -3.87 -7.36 9.38
N MET A 41 -4.99 -7.75 8.77
CA MET A 41 -5.46 -7.13 7.51
C MET A 41 -5.78 -5.65 7.66
N PHE A 42 -6.39 -5.23 8.78
CA PHE A 42 -6.60 -3.81 9.08
C PHE A 42 -5.28 -3.05 9.29
N GLY A 43 -4.29 -3.67 9.94
CA GLY A 43 -2.94 -3.11 10.08
C GLY A 43 -2.28 -2.88 8.72
N LEU A 44 -2.32 -3.88 7.84
CA LEU A 44 -1.80 -3.78 6.46
C LEU A 44 -2.54 -2.72 5.64
N ALA A 45 -3.86 -2.63 5.76
CA ALA A 45 -4.65 -1.59 5.11
C ALA A 45 -4.25 -0.19 5.62
N GLY A 46 -4.01 -0.05 6.93
CA GLY A 46 -3.51 1.17 7.54
C GLY A 46 -2.16 1.63 6.94
N ILE A 47 -1.22 0.70 6.76
CA ILE A 47 0.07 0.99 6.10
C ILE A 47 -0.14 1.49 4.67
N GLY A 48 -1.03 0.85 3.91
CA GLY A 48 -1.38 1.28 2.56
C GLY A 48 -1.95 2.70 2.51
N VAL A 49 -2.87 3.04 3.43
CA VAL A 49 -3.45 4.39 3.54
C VAL A 49 -2.38 5.43 3.90
N VAL A 50 -1.51 5.13 4.86
CA VAL A 50 -0.41 6.02 5.27
C VAL A 50 0.54 6.26 4.09
N ALA A 51 0.89 5.22 3.33
CA ALA A 51 1.72 5.35 2.13
C ALA A 51 1.06 6.21 1.04
N GLY A 52 -0.25 6.07 0.84
CA GLY A 52 -1.03 6.92 -0.07
C GLY A 52 -1.03 8.39 0.35
N ILE A 53 -1.21 8.68 1.63
CA ILE A 53 -1.14 10.05 2.17
C ILE A 53 0.27 10.63 2.03
N ALA A 54 1.30 9.83 2.30
CA ALA A 54 2.69 10.23 2.13
C ALA A 54 2.99 10.60 0.67
N ASP A 55 2.46 9.84 -0.31
CA ASP A 55 2.60 10.17 -1.73
C ASP A 55 1.92 11.50 -2.09
N LEU A 56 0.73 11.77 -1.56
CA LEU A 56 0.04 13.05 -1.76
C LEU A 56 0.85 14.24 -1.23
N ILE A 57 1.47 14.07 -0.07
CA ILE A 57 2.36 15.07 0.53
C ILE A 57 3.60 15.25 -0.34
N LEU A 58 4.21 14.14 -0.81
CA LEU A 58 5.40 14.16 -1.66
C LEU A 58 5.13 14.86 -3.00
N GLN A 59 3.98 14.60 -3.62
CA GLN A 59 3.53 15.29 -4.83
C GLN A 59 3.36 16.80 -4.63
N ARG A 60 2.98 17.23 -3.43
CA ARG A 60 2.83 18.64 -3.09
C ARG A 60 4.16 19.33 -2.82
N LEU A 61 5.11 18.62 -2.20
CA LEU A 61 6.43 19.16 -1.85
C LEU A 61 7.41 19.16 -3.02
N VAL A 62 7.33 18.17 -3.91
CA VAL A 62 8.30 17.98 -5.00
C VAL A 62 7.69 18.37 -6.34
N LYS A 63 8.15 19.48 -6.93
CA LYS A 63 7.72 19.88 -8.29
C LYS A 63 8.24 18.96 -9.40
N ASN A 64 9.34 18.24 -9.16
CA ASN A 64 10.02 17.45 -10.18
C ASN A 64 9.47 16.01 -10.27
N ARG A 65 8.76 15.74 -11.37
CA ARG A 65 8.00 14.50 -11.60
C ARG A 65 8.86 13.25 -11.64
N LYS A 66 10.07 13.35 -12.23
CA LYS A 66 10.99 12.21 -12.31
C LYS A 66 11.46 11.79 -10.92
N ALA A 67 11.71 12.76 -10.03
CA ALA A 67 12.14 12.49 -8.67
C ALA A 67 11.05 11.75 -7.86
N ILE A 68 9.78 12.17 -7.97
CA ILE A 68 8.67 11.50 -7.27
C ILE A 68 8.51 10.05 -7.74
N ASN A 69 8.52 9.80 -9.06
CA ASN A 69 8.38 8.44 -9.56
C ASN A 69 9.57 7.55 -9.19
N ILE A 70 10.80 8.07 -9.16
CA ILE A 70 11.98 7.32 -8.72
C ILE A 70 11.86 6.97 -7.24
N VAL A 71 11.50 7.94 -6.39
CA VAL A 71 11.30 7.71 -4.96
C VAL A 71 10.17 6.71 -4.71
N GLY A 72 9.04 6.86 -5.40
CA GLY A 72 7.92 5.92 -5.33
C GLY A 72 8.31 4.51 -5.78
N LEU A 73 9.10 4.37 -6.85
CA LEU A 73 9.61 3.08 -7.30
C LEU A 73 10.53 2.43 -6.25
N LEU A 74 11.44 3.19 -5.65
CA LEU A 74 12.35 2.69 -4.61
C LEU A 74 11.58 2.19 -3.38
N ILE A 75 10.54 2.91 -2.96
CA ILE A 75 9.67 2.50 -1.84
C ILE A 75 8.95 1.19 -2.19
N VAL A 76 8.34 1.09 -3.37
CA VAL A 76 7.61 -0.12 -3.79
C VAL A 76 8.54 -1.32 -3.89
N VAL A 77 9.72 -1.16 -4.50
CA VAL A 77 10.72 -2.24 -4.63
C VAL A 77 11.25 -2.66 -3.27
N GLY A 78 11.58 -1.69 -2.39
CA GLY A 78 12.05 -1.99 -1.04
C GLY A 78 11.02 -2.76 -0.22
N LEU A 79 9.75 -2.36 -0.29
CA LEU A 79 8.66 -3.05 0.40
C LEU A 79 8.44 -4.46 -0.17
N ALA A 80 8.51 -4.62 -1.49
CA ALA A 80 8.37 -5.93 -2.14
C ALA A 80 9.49 -6.90 -1.73
N ILE A 81 10.74 -6.41 -1.66
CA ILE A 81 11.88 -7.22 -1.19
C ILE A 81 11.71 -7.61 0.27
N ALA A 82 11.34 -6.66 1.14
CA ALA A 82 11.13 -6.93 2.57
C ALA A 82 10.05 -8.00 2.80
N ILE A 83 8.90 -7.86 2.12
CA ILE A 83 7.83 -8.86 2.20
C ILE A 83 8.28 -10.21 1.66
N LEU A 84 9.07 -10.24 0.57
CA LEU A 84 9.58 -11.48 -0.01
C LEU A 84 10.65 -12.14 0.87
N SER A 85 11.45 -11.37 1.62
CA SER A 85 12.47 -11.92 2.52
C SER A 85 11.89 -12.49 3.83
N ASP A 86 10.71 -12.03 4.21
CA ASP A 86 9.98 -12.51 5.40
C ASP A 86 8.97 -13.65 5.07
N LEU A 87 8.93 -14.11 3.80
CA LEU A 87 8.07 -15.19 3.30
C LEU A 87 8.82 -16.53 3.26
#